data_AF-A0A3S0MND4-F1
#
_entry.id   AF-A0A3S0MND4-F1
#
_cell.length_a   1.000
_cell.length_b   1.000
_cell.length_c   1.000
_cell.angle_alpha   90.00
_cell.angle_beta   90.00
_cell.angle_gamma   90.00
#
_symmetry.space_group_name_H-M   'P 1'
#
loop_
_entity.id
_entity.type
_entity.pdbx_description
1 polymer ?
#
loop_
_entity_poly.entity_id
_entity_poly.type
_entity_poly.pdbx_seq_one_letter_code
_entity_poly.pdbx_strand_id
1 'polypeptide(L)' 'MLAEKEVAAQFPSMDTDPIFIAIEMSRLKWLVGTHLPASAKIGIHAMDWGDTAALFALIDRLKLRAAKALRVAARQSA' A
#
# COMPACT_ATOMS: atom_id res chain seq x y z
N MET A 1 24.86 13.23 22.89
CA MET A 1 24.16 13.34 21.59
C MET A 1 24.47 12.10 20.77
N LEU A 2 23.63 11.08 20.87
CA LEU A 2 23.70 9.93 19.97
C LEU A 2 22.84 10.31 18.77
N ALA A 3 23.49 10.67 17.66
CA ALA A 3 22.80 10.85 16.40
C ALA A 3 22.28 9.48 15.98
N GLU A 4 21.00 9.22 16.25
CA GLU A 4 20.26 8.13 15.66
C GLU A 4 20.25 8.37 14.16
N LYS A 5 21.24 7.80 13.49
CA LYS A 5 21.34 7.79 12.05
C LYS A 5 20.22 6.88 11.58
N GLU A 6 19.07 7.47 11.31
CA GLU A 6 17.97 6.81 10.65
C GLU A 6 18.52 6.17 9.39
N VAL A 7 18.66 4.85 9.42
CA VAL A 7 18.89 4.04 8.22
C VAL A 7 17.55 4.06 7.51
N ALA A 8 17.25 5.20 6.85
CA ALA A 8 16.33 5.22 5.74
C ALA A 8 16.92 4.21 4.76
N ALA A 9 16.39 2.99 4.79
CA ALA A 9 16.79 1.94 3.89
C ALA A 9 16.79 2.55 2.49
N GLN A 10 17.96 2.67 1.87
CA GLN A 10 18.05 2.92 0.45
C GLN A 10 17.41 1.72 -0.22
N PHE A 11 16.10 1.79 -0.42
CA PHE A 11 15.41 0.93 -1.36
C PHE A 11 16.01 1.29 -2.73
N PRO A 12 16.58 0.32 -3.46
CA PRO A 12 17.05 0.61 -4.81
C PRO A 12 15.92 1.30 -5.56
N SER A 13 16.23 2.37 -6.29
CA SER A 13 15.28 3.06 -7.16
C SER A 13 14.88 2.12 -8.29
N MET A 14 14.07 1.13 -7.97
CA MET A 14 13.18 0.56 -8.95
C MET A 14 12.18 1.68 -9.24
N ASP A 15 11.96 1.99 -10.52
CA ASP A 15 10.79 2.73 -11.00
C ASP A 15 9.53 1.89 -10.71
N THR A 16 9.31 1.55 -9.45
CA THR A 16 8.14 0.87 -8.94
C THR A 16 7.36 1.91 -8.20
N ASP A 17 6.32 2.44 -8.82
CA ASP A 17 5.32 3.23 -8.11
C ASP A 17 4.71 2.32 -7.02
N PRO A 18 5.01 2.58 -5.73
CA PRO A 18 4.69 1.63 -4.67
C PRO A 18 3.22 1.73 -4.25
N ILE A 19 2.70 0.67 -3.65
CA ILE A 19 1.43 0.70 -2.93
C ILE A 19 1.72 1.11 -1.49
N PHE A 20 1.13 2.21 -1.02
CA PHE A 20 1.22 2.61 0.38
C PHE A 20 0.04 2.03 1.17
N ILE A 21 0.34 1.52 2.37
CA ILE A 21 -0.65 0.95 3.28
C ILE A 21 -0.39 1.51 4.69
N ALA A 22 -1.43 2.09 5.28
CA ALA A 22 -1.45 2.48 6.68
C ALA A 22 -2.45 1.58 7.42
N ILE A 23 -2.04 1.04 8.57
CA ILE A 23 -2.87 0.15 9.38
C ILE A 23 -3.02 0.75 10.76
N GLU A 24 -4.25 1.09 11.12
CA GLU A 24 -4.63 1.41 12.50
C GLU A 24 -5.24 0.15 13.14
N MET A 25 -4.71 -0.23 14.29
CA MET A 25 -5.06 -1.48 14.97
C MET A 25 -5.73 -1.21 16.31
N SER A 26 -6.95 -1.72 16.49
CA SER A 26 -7.62 -1.82 17.80
C SER A 26 -8.06 -3.26 18.06
N ARG A 27 -8.44 -3.60 19.30
CA ARG A 27 -8.98 -4.92 19.66
C ARG A 27 -10.38 -5.21 19.10
N LEU A 28 -11.06 -4.20 18.53
CA LEU A 28 -12.38 -4.36 17.94
C LEU A 28 -12.29 -4.48 16.42
N LYS A 29 -11.64 -3.52 15.78
CA LYS A 29 -11.49 -3.43 14.33
C LYS A 29 -10.09 -2.94 13.95
N TRP A 30 -9.63 -3.37 12.78
CA TRP A 30 -8.51 -2.72 12.11
C TRP A 30 -9.04 -1.85 10.97
N LEU A 31 -8.46 -0.66 10.81
CA LEU A 31 -8.69 0.21 9.66
C LEU A 31 -7.44 0.20 8.79
N VAL A 32 -7.62 -0.06 7.50
CA VAL A 32 -6.55 -0.13 6.52
C VAL A 32 -6.76 0.95 5.47
N GLY A 33 -5.94 1.99 5.54
CA GLY A 33 -5.81 3.02 4.52
C GLY A 33 -4.87 2.59 3.41
N THR A 34 -5.23 2.85 2.15
CA THR A 34 -4.47 2.40 0.98
C THR A 34 -4.34 3.53 -0.04
N HIS A 35 -3.17 3.64 -0.65
CA HIS A 35 -2.94 4.49 -1.81
C HIS A 35 -2.27 3.67 -2.90
N LEU A 36 -2.89 3.63 -4.08
CA LEU A 36 -2.36 2.88 -5.23
C LEU A 36 -1.54 3.79 -6.13
N PRO A 37 -0.53 3.23 -6.80
CA PRO A 37 0.16 3.92 -7.87
C PRO A 37 -0.78 4.29 -9.01
N ALA A 38 -0.54 5.43 -9.66
CA ALA A 38 -1.38 6.00 -10.72
C ALA A 38 -2.87 6.26 -10.34
N SER A 39 -3.20 6.28 -9.04
CA SER A 39 -4.54 6.61 -8.56
C SER A 39 -4.48 7.58 -7.38
N ALA A 40 -5.00 8.80 -7.57
CA ALA A 40 -5.10 9.78 -6.49
C ALA A 40 -6.15 9.42 -5.40
N LYS A 41 -6.85 8.28 -5.53
CA LYS A 41 -7.93 7.90 -4.62
C LYS A 41 -7.40 7.06 -3.46
N ILE A 42 -7.63 7.55 -2.24
CA ILE A 42 -7.40 6.80 -1.01
C ILE A 42 -8.54 5.78 -0.82
N GLY A 43 -8.19 4.53 -0.52
CA GLY A 43 -9.12 3.48 -0.10
C GLY A 43 -9.05 3.25 1.40
N ILE A 44 -10.20 3.15 2.08
CA ILE A 44 -10.29 2.81 3.50
C ILE A 44 -11.08 1.51 3.64
N HIS A 45 -10.52 0.55 4.38
CA HIS A 45 -11.10 -0.78 4.59
C HIS A 45 -11.17 -1.08 6.09
N ALA A 46 -12.34 -1.51 6.57
CA ALA A 46 -12.49 -2.01 7.93
C ALA A 46 -12.47 -3.54 7.92
N MET A 47 -11.82 -4.15 8.92
CA MET A 47 -11.78 -5.59 9.12
C MET A 47 -11.81 -5.95 10.60
N ASP A 48 -12.20 -7.17 10.93
CA ASP A 48 -12.18 -7.68 12.30
C ASP A 48 -10.75 -7.77 12.84
N TRP A 49 -10.59 -7.57 14.15
CA TRP A 49 -9.29 -7.71 14.81
C TRP A 49 -8.73 -9.11 14.58
N GLY A 50 -7.46 -9.17 14.17
CA GLY A 50 -6.75 -10.43 13.97
C GLY A 50 -7.11 -11.17 12.68
N ASP A 51 -7.99 -10.62 11.84
CA ASP A 51 -8.30 -11.19 10.52
C ASP A 51 -7.18 -10.92 9.51
N THR A 52 -6.05 -11.60 9.74
CA THR A 52 -4.87 -11.53 8.88
C THR A 52 -5.14 -12.10 7.49
N ALA A 53 -6.05 -13.08 7.37
CA ALA A 53 -6.47 -13.65 6.10
C ALA A 53 -7.15 -12.58 5.22
N ALA A 54 -8.07 -11.78 5.78
CA ALA A 54 -8.69 -10.67 5.07
C ALA A 54 -7.67 -9.58 4.69
N LEU A 55 -6.69 -9.30 5.56
CA LEU A 55 -5.61 -8.37 5.26
C LEU A 55 -4.77 -8.83 4.05
N PHE A 56 -4.33 -10.09 4.03
CA PHE A 56 -3.58 -10.64 2.89
C PHE A 56 -4.42 -10.66 1.61
N ALA A 57 -5.68 -11.06 1.70
CA ALA A 57 -6.60 -11.04 0.56
C ALA A 57 -6.81 -9.61 0.02
N LEU A 58 -6.83 -8.59 0.91
CA LEU A 58 -6.86 -7.19 0.49
C LEU A 58 -5.59 -6.82 -0.26
N ILE A 59 -4.40 -7.14 0.28
CA ILE A 59 -3.11 -6.86 -0.34
C ILE A 59 -3.02 -7.46 -1.75
N ASP A 60 -3.45 -8.70 -1.94
CA ASP A 60 -3.43 -9.34 -3.27
C ASP A 60 -4.36 -8.66 -4.28
N ARG A 61 -5.54 -8.22 -3.84
CA ARG A 61 -6.44 -7.40 -4.68
C ARG A 61 -5.81 -6.05 -5.05
N LEU A 62 -5.11 -5.40 -4.11
CA LEU A 62 -4.43 -4.12 -4.36
C LEU A 62 -3.29 -4.30 -5.38
N LYS A 63 -2.48 -5.36 -5.26
CA LYS A 63 -1.44 -5.70 -6.25
C LYS A 63 -2.02 -5.86 -7.65
N LEU A 64 -3.12 -6.60 -7.80
CA LEU A 64 -3.78 -6.79 -9.10
C LEU A 64 -4.28 -5.45 -9.68
N ARG A 65 -4.87 -4.60 -8.84
CA ARG A 65 -5.36 -3.27 -9.26
C ARG A 65 -4.22 -2.35 -9.67
N ALA A 66 -3.13 -2.32 -8.91
CA ALA A 66 -1.94 -1.52 -9.23
C ALA A 66 -1.32 -1.95 -10.56
N ALA A 67 -1.17 -3.27 -10.79
CA ALA A 67 -0.68 -3.79 -12.07
C ALA A 67 -1.57 -3.39 -13.26
N LYS A 68 -2.90 -3.35 -13.07
CA LYS A 68 -3.83 -2.86 -14.09
C LYS A 68 -3.68 -1.35 -14.33
N ALA A 69 -3.58 -0.56 -13.27
CA ALA A 69 -3.47 0.89 -13.36
C ALA A 69 -2.18 1.31 -14.09
N LEU A 70 -1.05 0.69 -13.75
CA LEU A 70 0.24 0.97 -14.38
C LEU A 70 0.26 0.62 -15.87
N ARG A 71 -0.37 -0.49 -16.27
CA ARG A 71 -0.54 -0.84 -17.70
C ARG A 71 -1.37 0.20 -18.45
N VAL A 72 -2.40 0.76 -17.81
CA VAL A 72 -3.25 1.78 -18.41
C VAL A 72 -2.51 3.10 -18.53
N ALA A 73 -1.78 3.52 -17.49
CA ALA A 73 -0.97 4.74 -17.50
C ALA A 73 0.12 4.69 -18.58
N ALA A 74 0.85 3.57 -18.70
CA ALA A 74 1.87 3.39 -19.73
C ALA A 74 1.33 3.50 -21.17
N ARG A 75 0.06 3.13 -21.41
CA ARG A 75 -0.58 3.24 -22.72
C ARG A 75 -1.05 4.66 -23.06
N GLN A 76 -1.28 5.50 -22.06
CA GLN A 76 -1.69 6.90 -22.27
C GLN A 76 -0.51 7.83 -22.54
N SER A 77 0.71 7.39 -22.22
CA SER A 77 1.96 8.15 -22.40
C SER A 77 2.71 7.82 -23.70
N ALA A 78 2.15 6.98 -24.58
CA ALA A 78 2.71 6.54 -25.86
C ALA A 78 1.86 7.07 -27.02
#